data_AF-A0A1N6TZ05-F1
#
_entry.id   AF-A0A1N6TZ05-F1
#
_cell.length_a   1.000
_cell.length_b   1.000
_cell.length_c   1.000
_cell.angle_alpha   90.00
_cell.angle_beta   90.00
_cell.angle_gamma   90.00
#
_symmetry.space_group_name_H-M   'P 1'
#
loop_
_entity.id
_entity.type
_entity.pdbx_description
1 polymer ?
#
loop_
_entity_poly.entity_id
_entity_poly.type
_entity_poly.pdbx_seq_one_letter_code
_entity_poly.pdbx_strand_id
1 'polypeptide(L)'
;MLPRSGDVLHVTRAASVQFLRPIKFRVIRVLDWPTYDGWLWLDGYELNAAGDAVNRRSIFVQRQGLQQVPQQRPVPQQRPHTARQRRPVSRTPVRVG
;
A
#
# COMPACT_ATOMS: atom_id res chain seq x y z
N MET A 1 -2.80 16.14 -7.85
CA MET A 1 -3.70 15.01 -7.58
C MET A 1 -3.63 14.62 -6.11
N LEU A 2 -4.68 14.00 -5.56
CA LEU A 2 -4.64 13.41 -4.21
C LEU A 2 -4.24 11.93 -4.33
N PRO A 3 -3.22 11.45 -3.59
CA PRO A 3 -2.83 10.05 -3.61
C PRO A 3 -3.98 9.13 -3.18
N ARG A 4 -4.09 7.97 -3.82
CA ARG A 4 -5.06 6.93 -3.49
C ARG A 4 -4.36 5.65 -3.06
N SER A 5 -5.08 4.79 -2.35
CA SER A 5 -4.61 3.45 -2.02
C SER A 5 -4.22 2.69 -3.28
N GLY A 6 -3.03 2.09 -3.28
CA GLY A 6 -2.43 1.38 -4.41
C GLY A 6 -1.55 2.23 -5.32
N ASP A 7 -1.61 3.57 -5.23
CA ASP A 7 -0.73 4.45 -6.01
C ASP A 7 0.73 4.20 -5.64
N VAL A 8 1.61 4.21 -6.63
CA VAL A 8 3.06 4.25 -6.43
C VAL A 8 3.54 5.66 -6.69
N LEU A 9 4.24 6.21 -5.71
CA LEU A 9 4.76 7.56 -5.72
C LEU A 9 6.29 7.52 -5.74
N HIS A 10 6.90 8.38 -6.55
CA HIS A 10 8.30 8.74 -6.40
C HIS A 10 8.36 9.90 -5.41
N VAL A 11 8.87 9.62 -4.21
CA VAL A 11 8.97 10.60 -3.13
C VAL A 11 10.39 11.13 -3.11
N THR A 12 10.52 12.42 -3.39
CA THR A 12 11.81 13.13 -3.48
C THR A 12 11.86 14.24 -2.43
N ARG A 13 12.99 14.95 -2.37
CA ARG A 13 13.15 16.15 -1.53
C ARG A 13 12.09 17.21 -1.79
N ALA A 14 11.51 17.27 -3.00
CA ALA A 14 10.43 18.21 -3.32
C ALA A 14 9.14 17.92 -2.53
N ALA A 15 8.93 16.67 -2.10
CA ALA A 15 7.79 16.28 -1.28
C ALA A 15 8.07 16.46 0.22
N SER A 16 9.29 16.24 0.68
CA SER A 16 9.71 16.54 2.06
C SER A 16 11.23 16.49 2.18
N VAL A 17 11.80 17.38 3.01
CA VAL A 17 13.25 17.53 3.20
C VAL A 17 13.94 16.27 3.73
N GLN A 18 13.18 15.36 4.33
CA GLN A 18 13.68 14.08 4.86
C GLN A 18 14.13 13.12 3.74
N PHE A 19 13.67 13.32 2.50
CA PHE A 19 13.96 12.44 1.36
C PHE A 19 15.08 12.99 0.48
N LEU A 20 16.27 13.19 1.07
CA LEU A 20 17.48 13.52 0.33
C LEU A 20 17.85 12.42 -0.68
N ARG A 21 17.59 11.16 -0.31
CA ARG A 21 17.61 10.01 -1.22
C ARG A 21 16.15 9.68 -1.59
N PRO A 22 15.78 9.78 -2.86
CA PRO A 22 14.42 9.47 -3.28
C PRO A 22 14.05 8.02 -3.03
N ILE A 23 12.76 7.77 -2.77
CA ILE A 23 12.21 6.43 -2.59
C ILE A 23 10.99 6.21 -3.48
N LYS A 24 10.70 4.94 -3.81
CA LYS A 24 9.40 4.54 -4.35
C LYS A 24 8.50 4.14 -3.19
N PHE A 25 7.28 4.66 -3.15
CA PHE A 25 6.36 4.45 -2.05
C PHE A 25 4.98 4.03 -2.56
N ARG A 26 4.51 2.85 -2.19
CA ARG A 26 3.15 2.38 -2.48
C ARG A 26 2.21 2.79 -1.33
N VAL A 27 1.22 3.60 -1.65
CA VAL A 27 0.23 4.09 -0.67
C VAL A 27 -0.71 2.96 -0.27
N ILE A 28 -0.91 2.77 1.04
CA ILE A 28 -1.99 1.92 1.58
C ILE A 28 -3.19 2.80 1.93
N ARG A 29 -2.93 3.95 2.55
CA ARG A 29 -3.97 4.90 2.96
C ARG A 29 -3.38 6.30 3.17
N VAL A 30 -4.23 7.30 2.96
CA VAL A 30 -4.00 8.67 3.46
C VAL A 30 -4.55 8.72 4.88
N LEU A 31 -3.82 9.34 5.81
CA LEU A 31 -4.26 9.47 7.21
C LEU A 31 -5.00 10.78 7.39
N ASP A 32 -6.15 10.73 8.08
CA ASP A 32 -6.95 11.91 8.43
C ASP A 32 -6.42 12.64 9.67
N TRP A 33 -5.09 12.62 9.86
CA TRP A 33 -4.44 13.31 10.97
C TRP A 33 -4.37 14.82 10.69
N PRO A 34 -4.50 15.68 11.72
CA PRO A 34 -4.37 17.13 11.56
C PRO A 34 -3.06 17.51 10.87
N THR A 35 -3.14 18.41 9.89
CA THR A 35 -1.99 18.86 9.10
C THR A 35 -2.18 20.27 8.53
N TYR A 36 -1.14 20.81 7.93
CA TYR A 36 -1.14 22.12 7.26
C TYR A 36 -1.66 22.01 5.82
N ASP A 37 -2.09 23.14 5.24
CA ASP A 37 -2.56 23.14 3.85
C ASP A 37 -1.48 22.59 2.89
N GLY A 38 -1.92 21.70 2.00
CA GLY A 38 -1.05 21.02 1.04
C GLY A 38 -0.17 19.90 1.62
N TRP A 39 -0.17 19.66 2.92
CA TRP A 39 0.55 18.55 3.56
C TRP A 39 -0.35 17.35 3.81
N LEU A 40 0.26 16.17 3.80
CA LEU A 40 -0.42 14.88 3.90
C LEU A 40 0.38 13.95 4.81
N TRP A 41 -0.34 13.11 5.56
CA TRP A 41 0.22 11.90 6.13
C TRP A 41 -0.15 10.69 5.25
N LEU A 42 0.86 9.92 4.82
CA LEU A 42 0.66 8.71 4.02
C LEU A 42 1.19 7.50 4.79
N ASP A 43 0.42 6.42 4.85
CA ASP A 43 0.86 5.11 5.35
C ASP A 43 0.97 4.15 4.16
N GLY A 44 2.06 3.41 4.09
CA GLY A 44 2.42 2.68 2.89
C GLY A 44 3.72 1.90 2.98
N TYR A 45 4.14 1.36 1.84
CA TYR A 45 5.35 0.56 1.72
C TYR A 45 6.42 1.28 0.89
N GLU A 46 7.64 1.33 1.40
CA GLU A 46 8.82 1.59 0.59
C GLU A 46 9.06 0.40 -0.34
N LEU A 47 9.32 0.67 -1.62
CA LEU A 47 9.58 -0.34 -2.64
C LEU A 47 11.05 -0.40 -3.01
N ASN A 48 11.58 -1.60 -3.20
CA ASN A 48 12.91 -1.79 -3.77
C ASN A 48 12.93 -1.55 -5.30
N ALA A 49 14.09 -1.73 -5.93
CA ALA A 49 14.25 -1.59 -7.38
C ALA A 49 13.36 -2.56 -8.18
N ALA A 50 13.09 -3.76 -7.65
CA ALA A 50 12.21 -4.77 -8.25
C ALA A 50 10.71 -4.47 -8.07
N GLY A 51 10.35 -3.48 -7.23
CA GLY A 51 8.97 -3.12 -6.94
C GLY A 51 8.34 -3.89 -5.77
N ASP A 52 9.13 -4.67 -5.03
CA ASP A 52 8.68 -5.37 -3.83
C ASP A 52 8.63 -4.43 -2.63
N ALA A 53 7.62 -4.63 -1.77
CA ALA A 53 7.50 -3.93 -0.51
C ALA A 53 8.58 -4.41 0.47
N VAL A 54 9.47 -3.51 0.89
CA VAL A 54 10.56 -3.84 1.81
C VAL A 54 10.35 -3.30 3.21
N ASN A 55 9.64 -2.19 3.36
CA ASN A 55 9.41 -1.57 4.67
C ASN A 55 8.07 -0.86 4.71
N ARG A 56 7.33 -0.96 5.83
CA ARG A 56 6.10 -0.18 6.05
C ARG A 56 6.42 1.07 6.85
N ARG A 57 5.97 2.23 6.37
CA ARG A 57 6.27 3.52 6.99
C ARG A 57 5.09 4.49 6.87
N SER A 58 4.94 5.35 7.87
CA SER A 58 4.09 6.54 7.77
C SER A 58 4.98 7.76 7.50
N ILE A 59 4.67 8.52 6.46
CA ILE A 59 5.49 9.65 5.99
C ILE A 59 4.67 10.94 5.93
N PHE A 60 5.33 12.06 6.21
CA PHE A 60 4.75 13.39 6.16
C PHE A 60 5.30 14.16 4.95
N VAL A 61 4.42 14.49 4.00
CA VAL A 61 4.80 14.98 2.68
C VAL A 61 3.90 16.10 2.18
N GLN A 62 4.46 17.00 1.38
CA GLN A 62 3.74 18.00 0.64
C GLN A 62 3.25 17.43 -0.68
N ARG A 63 1.94 17.57 -0.94
CA ARG A 63 1.23 17.03 -2.10
C ARG A 63 1.82 17.47 -3.43
N GLN A 64 2.26 18.72 -3.54
CA GLN A 64 2.79 19.29 -4.79
C GLN A 64 4.11 18.66 -5.23
N GLY A 65 4.90 18.13 -4.29
CA GLY A 65 6.17 17.47 -4.61
C GLY A 65 6.05 15.99 -4.97
N LEU A 66 4.86 15.41 -4.91
CA LEU A 66 4.64 13.99 -5.20
C LEU A 66 4.51 13.74 -6.70
N GLN A 67 5.22 12.74 -7.20
CA GLN A 67 5.16 12.30 -8.58
C GLN A 67 4.58 10.88 -8.63
N GLN A 68 3.46 10.68 -9.32
CA GLN A 68 2.93 9.34 -9.55
C GLN A 68 3.81 8.61 -10.56
N VAL A 69 4.16 7.37 -10.24
CA VAL A 69 4.86 6.46 -11.15
C VAL A 69 3.84 5.49 -11.69
N PRO A 70 3.69 5.34 -13.02
CA PRO A 70 2.89 4.28 -13.59
C PRO A 70 3.38 2.94 -13.05
N GLN A 71 2.58 2.31 -12.21
CA GLN A 71 2.90 0.97 -11.76
C GLN A 71 2.68 0.04 -12.95
N GLN A 72 3.76 -0.52 -13.51
CA GLN A 72 3.64 -1.75 -14.30
C GLN A 72 2.96 -2.75 -13.38
N ARG A 73 1.67 -3.02 -13.59
CA ARG A 73 0.99 -4.07 -12.82
C ARG A 73 1.83 -5.34 -13.03
N PRO A 74 2.45 -5.90 -11.98
CA PRO A 74 2.86 -7.28 -12.09
C PRO A 74 1.57 -8.02 -12.42
N VAL A 75 1.54 -8.73 -13.55
CA VAL A 75 0.52 -9.75 -13.79
C VAL A 75 0.45 -10.54 -12.49
N PRO A 76 -0.73 -10.73 -11.87
CA PRO A 76 -0.80 -11.44 -10.60
C PRO A 76 -0.23 -12.83 -10.86
N GLN A 77 1.04 -13.04 -10.51
CA GLN A 77 1.55 -14.37 -10.26
C GLN A 77 0.78 -14.80 -9.03
N GLN A 78 -0.31 -15.52 -9.30
CA GLN A 78 -1.05 -16.29 -8.34
C GLN A 78 0.01 -17.14 -7.64
N ARG A 79 0.55 -16.67 -6.52
CA ARG A 79 1.18 -17.56 -5.58
C ARG A 79 0.06 -18.53 -5.24
N PRO A 80 0.20 -19.84 -5.52
CA PRO A 80 -0.77 -20.81 -5.04
C PRO A 80 -0.67 -20.76 -3.53
N HIS A 81 -1.43 -19.85 -2.93
CA HIS A 81 -1.91 -20.02 -1.59
C HIS A 81 -2.70 -21.32 -1.70
N THR A 82 -2.09 -22.41 -1.26
CA THR A 82 -2.82 -23.58 -0.83
C THR A 82 -3.71 -23.12 0.32
N ALA A 83 -4.81 -22.46 -0.04
CA ALA A 83 -6.00 -22.36 0.78
C ALA A 83 -6.38 -23.82 0.98
N ARG A 84 -5.91 -24.37 2.10
CA ARG A 84 -6.34 -25.65 2.63
C ARG A 84 -7.85 -25.52 2.72
N GLN A 85 -8.53 -26.06 1.70
CA GLN A 85 -9.98 -26.04 1.59
C GLN A 85 -10.49 -26.60 2.91
N ARG A 86 -11.07 -25.75 3.75
CA ARG A 86 -11.76 -26.20 4.96
C ARG A 86 -12.91 -27.04 4.46
N ARG A 87 -12.77 -28.37 4.52
CA ARG A 87 -13.84 -29.32 4.23
C ARG A 87 -15.07 -28.90 5.04
N PRO A 88 -16.23 -28.65 4.42
CA PRO A 88 -17.44 -28.42 5.18
C PRO A 88 -17.79 -29.69 5.95
N VAL A 89 -17.84 -29.59 7.29
CA VAL A 89 -18.36 -30.66 8.14
C VAL A 89 -19.84 -30.77 7.86
N SER A 90 -20.25 -31.87 7.22
CA SER A 90 -21.65 -32.20 7.01
C SER A 90 -22.27 -32.53 8.36
N ARG A 91 -23.13 -31.65 8.89
CA ARG A 91 -23.94 -31.95 10.08
C ARG A 91 -25.14 -32.77 9.63
N THR A 92 -25.12 -34.07 9.89
CA THR A 92 -26.30 -34.93 9.77
C THR A 92 -27.31 -34.56 10.87
N PRO A 93 -28.58 -34.27 10.54
CA PRO A 93 -29.62 -34.09 11.54
C PRO A 93 -30.00 -35.44 12.15
N VAL A 94 -29.90 -35.56 13.47
CA VAL A 94 -30.40 -36.71 14.23
C VAL A 94 -31.92 -36.62 14.29
N ARG A 95 -32.61 -37.67 13.82
CA ARG A 95 -34.06 -37.80 13.94
C ARG A 95 -34.38 -38.42 15.30
N VAL A 96 -35.07 -37.69 16.17
CA VAL A 96 -35.62 -38.20 17.43
C VAL A 96 -36.98 -38.80 17.12
N GLY A 97 -37.16 -40.07 17.44
CA GLY A 97 -38.46 -40.76 17.51
C GLY A 97 -38.91 -40.92 18.94
#